data_AF-A0A8D8IFG1-F1
#
_entry.id   AF-A0A8D8IFG1-F1
#
_cell.length_a   1.000
_cell.length_b   1.000
_cell.length_c   1.000
_cell.angle_alpha   90.00
_cell.angle_beta   90.00
_cell.angle_gamma   90.00
#
_symmetry.space_group_name_H-M   'P 1'
#
loop_
_entity.id
_entity.type
_entity.pdbx_description
1 polymer ?
#
loop_
_entity_poly.entity_id
_entity_poly.type
_entity_poly.pdbx_seq_one_letter_code
_entity_poly.pdbx_strand_id
1 'polypeptide(L)'
;HRAPLAEGIGTPDLDLVLCLLLSWLVVAIILIKGIRSTGKAAYFLALFPYVIIMILFVHTCSLEGAGKGIKFFLTPKWDQLFTAKVWMEAVTQCFFSLSICFGGIIAYSSFNNFTN
;
A
#
# COMPACT_ATOMS: atom_id res chain seq x y z
N HIS A 1 4.97 14.91 22.05
CA HIS A 1 6.35 15.39 22.24
C HIS A 1 7.12 15.19 20.95
N ARG A 2 7.40 16.23 20.15
CA ARG A 2 8.31 16.13 19.00
C ARG A 2 9.58 16.88 19.38
N ALA A 3 10.71 16.17 19.49
CA ALA A 3 12.00 16.79 19.73
C ALA A 3 12.37 17.69 18.54
N PRO A 4 13.01 18.86 18.76
CA PRO A 4 13.42 19.73 17.68
C PRO A 4 14.58 19.09 16.94
N LEU A 5 14.46 18.91 15.62
CA LEU A 5 15.49 18.34 14.72
C LEU A 5 16.83 19.11 14.74
N ALA A 6 16.91 20.21 15.49
CA ALA A 6 18.11 21.02 15.67
C ALA A 6 19.16 20.37 16.58
N GLU A 7 18.80 19.39 17.42
CA GLU A 7 19.72 18.71 18.37
C GLU A 7 20.31 17.39 17.84
N GLY A 8 20.05 17.05 16.57
CA GLY A 8 20.50 15.79 15.95
C GLY A 8 19.45 14.68 16.03
N ILE A 9 19.73 13.55 15.38
CA ILE A 9 18.78 12.42 15.21
C ILE A 9 18.42 11.67 16.50
N GLY A 10 19.03 12.04 17.64
CA GLY A 10 18.85 11.35 18.91
C GLY A 10 19.42 9.93 18.91
N THR A 11 19.17 9.19 19.99
CA THR A 11 19.46 7.74 20.03
C THR A 11 18.29 6.96 19.43
N PRO A 12 18.55 5.86 18.72
CA PRO A 12 17.48 5.04 18.15
C PRO A 12 16.61 4.46 19.27
N ASP A 13 15.30 4.51 19.06
CA ASP A 13 14.32 3.86 19.92
C ASP A 13 14.45 2.33 19.76
N LEU A 14 14.69 1.63 20.88
CA LEU A 14 14.96 0.20 20.87
C LEU A 14 13.78 -0.62 20.34
N ASP A 15 12.54 -0.20 20.64
CA ASP A 15 11.33 -0.91 20.22
C ASP A 15 11.16 -0.78 18.70
N LEU A 16 11.42 0.39 18.14
CA LEU A 16 11.41 0.60 16.68
C LEU A 16 12.53 -0.18 15.99
N VAL A 17 13.73 -0.23 16.58
CA VAL A 17 14.85 -1.02 16.04
C VAL A 17 14.51 -2.51 16.01
N LEU A 18 13.93 -3.04 17.08
CA LEU A 18 13.51 -4.44 17.15
C LEU A 18 12.39 -4.75 16.15
N CYS A 19 11.41 -3.85 16.00
CA CYS A 19 10.35 -3.99 15.00
C CYS A 19 10.89 -3.96 13.57
N LEU A 20 11.87 -3.08 13.29
CA LEU A 20 12.52 -3.01 11.99
C LEU A 20 13.34 -4.27 11.69
N LEU A 21 14.11 -4.76 12.68
CA LEU A 21 14.88 -5.98 12.56
C LEU A 21 13.98 -7.18 12.26
N LEU A 22 12.88 -7.33 13.00
CA LEU A 22 11.90 -8.39 12.78
C LEU A 22 11.29 -8.31 11.37
N SER A 23 10.95 -7.11 10.90
CA SER A 23 10.39 -6.89 9.56
C SER A 23 11.36 -7.35 8.46
N TRP A 24 12.64 -7.00 8.58
CA TRP A 24 13.67 -7.43 7.64
C TRP A 24 13.92 -8.94 7.67
N LEU A 25 13.89 -9.56 8.84
CA LEU A 25 14.00 -11.02 8.96
C LEU A 25 12.85 -11.72 8.23
N VAL A 26 11.62 -11.23 8.38
CA VAL A 26 10.44 -11.78 7.66
C VAL A 26 10.60 -11.63 6.14
N VAL A 27 11.00 -10.45 5.67
CA VAL A 27 11.26 -10.21 4.24
C VAL A 27 12.35 -11.17 3.71
N ALA A 28 13.46 -11.31 4.44
CA ALA A 28 14.53 -12.24 4.06
C ALA A 28 14.02 -13.69 3.98
N ILE A 29 13.27 -14.16 4.99
CA ILE A 29 12.71 -15.52 5.00
C ILE A 29 11.81 -15.78 3.79
N ILE A 30 10.96 -14.82 3.41
CA ILE A 30 10.09 -14.95 2.24
C ILE A 30 10.91 -15.07 0.95
N LEU A 31 11.98 -14.28 0.83
CA LEU A 31 12.81 -14.17 -0.37
C LEU A 31 13.90 -15.25 -0.50
N ILE A 32 14.38 -15.87 0.59
CA ILE A 32 15.51 -16.81 0.60
C ILE A 32 15.34 -17.97 -0.39
N LYS A 33 14.10 -18.44 -0.58
CA LYS A 33 13.78 -19.56 -1.48
C LYS A 33 13.36 -19.09 -2.90
N GLY A 34 13.61 -17.83 -3.22
CA GLY A 34 13.30 -17.21 -4.51
C GLY A 34 11.80 -17.13 -4.81
N ILE A 35 11.48 -16.90 -6.09
CA ILE A 35 10.12 -16.56 -6.53
C ILE A 35 9.07 -17.65 -6.25
N ARG A 36 9.47 -18.92 -6.13
CA ARG A 36 8.55 -20.02 -5.78
C ARG A 36 8.05 -19.91 -4.33
N SER A 37 8.87 -19.41 -3.42
CA SER A 37 8.48 -19.15 -2.02
C SER A 37 7.71 -17.84 -1.90
N THR A 38 8.21 -16.79 -2.55
CA THR A 38 7.52 -15.50 -2.63
C THR A 38 6.11 -15.64 -3.21
N GLY A 39 5.94 -16.43 -4.27
CA GLY A 39 4.63 -16.68 -4.88
C GLY A 39 3.63 -17.35 -3.92
N LYS A 40 4.07 -18.30 -3.10
CA LYS A 40 3.22 -18.92 -2.06
C LYS A 40 2.81 -17.93 -0.99
N ALA A 41 3.76 -17.14 -0.49
CA ALA A 41 3.48 -16.10 0.50
C ALA A 41 2.56 -15.00 -0.09
N ALA A 42 2.74 -14.65 -1.37
CA ALA A 42 1.95 -13.66 -2.06
C ALA A 42 0.47 -13.99 -2.11
N TYR A 43 0.06 -15.27 -2.19
CA TYR A 43 -1.37 -15.62 -2.10
C TYR A 43 -1.98 -15.15 -0.79
N PHE A 44 -1.30 -15.36 0.35
CA PHE A 44 -1.78 -14.86 1.63
C PHE A 44 -1.68 -13.33 1.72
N LEU A 45 -0.51 -12.76 1.42
CA LEU A 45 -0.27 -11.31 1.53
C LEU A 45 -1.19 -10.49 0.61
N ALA A 46 -1.54 -11.00 -0.57
CA ALA A 46 -2.43 -10.31 -1.49
C ALA A 46 -3.90 -10.46 -1.10
N LEU A 47 -4.35 -11.65 -0.65
CA LEU A 47 -5.76 -11.91 -0.34
C LEU A 47 -6.18 -11.39 1.03
N PHE A 48 -5.30 -11.46 2.03
CA PHE A 48 -5.63 -11.09 3.40
C PHE A 48 -6.15 -9.64 3.54
N PRO A 49 -5.52 -8.63 2.92
CA PRO A 49 -6.05 -7.26 2.94
C PRO A 49 -7.48 -7.15 2.39
N TYR A 50 -7.84 -7.89 1.34
CA TYR A 50 -9.21 -7.87 0.79
C TYR A 50 -10.23 -8.44 1.77
N VAL A 51 -9.88 -9.48 2.53
CA VAL A 51 -10.74 -10.03 3.58
C VAL A 51 -10.99 -8.99 4.67
N ILE A 52 -9.94 -8.31 5.12
CA ILE A 52 -10.04 -7.24 6.12
C ILE A 52 -10.87 -6.07 5.59
N ILE A 53 -10.61 -5.62 4.36
CA ILE A 53 -11.39 -4.55 3.72
C ILE A 53 -12.87 -4.92 3.64
N MET A 54 -13.19 -6.17 3.29
CA MET A 54 -14.58 -6.64 3.24
C MET A 54 -15.26 -6.59 4.61
N ILE A 55 -14.60 -7.10 5.66
CA ILE A 55 -15.12 -7.05 7.03
C ILE A 55 -15.32 -5.60 7.48
N LEU A 56 -14.31 -4.75 7.26
CA LEU A 56 -14.39 -3.32 7.59
C LEU A 56 -15.49 -2.61 6.79
N PHE A 57 -15.69 -2.97 5.53
CA PHE A 57 -16.76 -2.42 4.70
C PHE A 57 -18.13 -2.77 5.26
N VAL A 58 -18.40 -4.05 5.54
CA VAL A 58 -19.67 -4.50 6.14
C VAL A 58 -19.90 -3.84 7.50
N HIS A 59 -18.87 -3.77 8.34
CA HIS A 59 -18.94 -3.10 9.62
C HIS A 59 -19.28 -1.61 9.46
N THR A 60 -18.53 -0.90 8.62
CA THR A 60 -18.71 0.55 8.39
C THR A 60 -20.09 0.85 7.80
N CYS A 61 -20.62 0.01 6.91
CA CYS A 61 -21.96 0.15 6.36
C CYS A 61 -23.07 -0.11 7.39
N SER A 62 -22.79 -0.90 8.44
CA SER A 62 -23.74 -1.19 9.51
C SER A 62 -23.82 -0.08 10.57
N LEU A 63 -22.88 0.88 10.57
CA LEU A 63 -22.88 2.00 11.49
C LEU A 63 -23.94 3.05 11.12
N GLU A 64 -24.56 3.64 12.15
CA GLU A 64 -25.45 4.79 11.96
C GLU A 64 -24.68 5.96 11.30
N GLY A 65 -25.27 6.52 10.25
CA GLY A 65 -24.66 7.64 9.51
C GLY A 65 -23.72 7.24 8.37
N ALA A 66 -23.47 5.94 8.11
CA ALA A 66 -22.67 5.48 6.98
C ALA A 66 -23.10 6.09 5.63
N GLY A 67 -24.41 6.22 5.40
CA GLY A 67 -24.96 6.83 4.19
C GLY A 67 -24.54 8.29 3.98
N LYS A 68 -24.29 9.07 5.04
CA LYS A 68 -23.79 10.45 4.92
C LYS A 68 -22.34 10.46 4.42
N GLY A 69 -21.51 9.56 4.94
CA GLY A 69 -20.11 9.39 4.50
C GLY A 69 -20.02 8.94 3.05
N ILE A 70 -20.82 7.94 2.66
CA ILE A 70 -20.90 7.45 1.27
C ILE A 70 -21.34 8.56 0.33
N LYS A 71 -22.40 9.31 0.69
CA LYS A 71 -22.87 10.44 -0.11
C LYS A 71 -21.79 11.52 -0.26
N PHE A 72 -21.09 11.86 0.82
CA PHE A 72 -19.99 12.83 0.77
C PHE A 72 -18.87 12.37 -0.17
N PHE A 73 -18.48 11.09 -0.11
CA PHE A 73 -17.44 10.52 -0.97
C PHE A 73 -17.84 10.50 -2.45
N LEU A 74 -19.09 10.15 -2.76
CA LEU A 74 -19.57 9.97 -4.12
C LEU A 74 -20.13 11.25 -4.76
N THR A 75 -20.32 12.34 -4.01
CA THR A 75 -20.86 13.60 -4.58
C THR A 75 -19.78 14.26 -5.46
N PRO A 76 -19.98 14.30 -6.80
CA PRO A 76 -18.97 14.84 -7.70
C PRO A 76 -18.89 16.37 -7.62
N LYS A 77 -17.67 16.91 -7.73
CA LYS A 77 -17.40 18.35 -7.83
C LYS A 77 -16.86 18.68 -9.22
N TRP A 78 -17.76 18.94 -10.14
CA TRP A 78 -17.45 19.11 -11.57
C TRP A 78 -16.54 20.30 -11.87
N ASP A 79 -16.65 21.35 -11.07
CA ASP A 79 -15.80 22.55 -11.11
C ASP A 79 -14.31 22.22 -10.94
N GLN A 80 -13.99 21.18 -10.16
CA GLN A 80 -12.60 20.79 -9.89
C GLN A 80 -11.92 20.18 -11.12
N LEU A 81 -12.67 19.57 -12.04
CA LEU A 81 -12.12 18.95 -13.24
C LEU A 81 -11.47 19.95 -14.20
N PHE A 82 -11.86 21.23 -14.13
CA PHE A 82 -11.24 22.30 -14.92
C PHE A 82 -9.89 22.77 -14.36
N THR A 83 -9.49 22.26 -13.19
CA THR A 83 -8.22 22.63 -12.56
C THR A 83 -7.13 21.63 -12.94
N ALA A 84 -6.03 22.12 -13.52
CA ALA A 84 -4.89 21.28 -13.91
C ALA A 84 -4.31 20.43 -12.75
N LYS A 85 -4.40 20.94 -11.51
CA LYS A 85 -3.94 20.26 -10.30
C LYS A 85 -4.59 18.87 -10.11
N VAL A 86 -5.90 18.74 -10.37
CA VAL A 86 -6.62 17.47 -10.19
C VAL A 86 -6.08 16.40 -11.13
N TRP A 87 -5.75 16.77 -12.37
CA TRP A 87 -5.16 15.86 -13.35
C TRP A 87 -3.74 15.46 -12.97
N MET A 88 -2.92 16.41 -12.49
CA MET A 88 -1.58 16.10 -12.00
C MET A 88 -1.61 15.13 -10.81
N GLU A 89 -2.51 15.33 -9.85
CA GLU A 89 -2.70 14.43 -8.72
C GLU A 89 -3.18 13.05 -9.17
N ALA A 90 -4.15 12.98 -10.10
CA ALA A 90 -4.64 11.72 -10.65
C ALA A 90 -3.54 10.92 -11.38
N VAL A 91 -2.75 11.58 -12.23
CA VAL A 91 -1.62 10.94 -12.93
C VAL A 91 -0.57 10.45 -11.92
N THR A 92 -0.23 11.28 -10.94
CA THR A 92 0.71 10.92 -9.88
C THR A 92 0.23 9.69 -9.11
N GLN A 93 -1.06 9.67 -8.75
CA GLN A 93 -1.67 8.55 -8.04
C GLN A 93 -1.67 7.27 -8.87
N CYS A 94 -2.01 7.32 -10.16
CA CYS A 94 -1.94 6.17 -11.05
C CYS A 94 -0.50 5.64 -11.20
N PHE A 95 0.48 6.54 -11.33
CA PHE A 95 1.89 6.18 -11.51
C PHE A 95 2.45 5.43 -10.29
N PHE A 96 2.21 5.94 -9.08
CA PHE A 96 2.66 5.28 -7.85
C PHE A 96 1.84 4.04 -7.50
N SER A 97 0.52 4.05 -7.72
CA SER A 97 -0.35 2.89 -7.47
C SER A 97 0.08 1.66 -8.28
N LEU A 98 0.45 1.87 -9.55
CA LEU A 98 0.93 0.81 -10.43
C LEU A 98 2.45 0.58 -10.33
N SER A 99 3.18 1.40 -9.55
CA SER A 99 4.64 1.33 -9.44
C SER A 99 5.34 1.29 -10.80
N ILE A 100 4.86 2.11 -11.75
CA ILE A 100 5.39 2.18 -13.12
C ILE A 100 6.85 2.63 -13.07
N CYS A 101 7.72 2.02 -13.89
CA CYS A 101 9.15 2.29 -13.97
C CYS A 101 10.01 1.90 -12.74
N PHE A 102 9.44 1.23 -11.71
CA PHE A 102 10.22 0.76 -10.55
C PHE A 102 10.90 -0.62 -10.78
N GLY A 103 10.80 -1.19 -11.99
CA GLY A 103 11.47 -2.45 -12.37
C GLY A 103 10.84 -3.72 -11.80
N GLY A 104 10.02 -3.63 -10.74
CA GLY A 104 9.36 -4.79 -10.11
C GLY A 104 8.52 -5.61 -11.09
N ILE A 105 7.63 -4.97 -11.84
CA ILE A 105 6.76 -5.65 -12.82
C ILE A 105 7.59 -6.32 -13.93
N ILE A 106 8.67 -5.67 -14.38
CA ILE A 106 9.58 -6.23 -15.41
C ILE A 106 10.28 -7.47 -14.86
N ALA A 107 10.80 -7.39 -13.62
CA ALA A 107 11.45 -8.50 -12.95
C ALA A 107 10.50 -9.68 -12.70
N TYR A 108 9.24 -9.45 -12.33
CA TYR A 108 8.25 -10.52 -12.19
C TYR A 108 7.86 -11.12 -13.55
N SER A 109 7.72 -10.29 -14.59
CA SER A 109 7.35 -10.73 -15.93
C SER A 109 8.41 -11.60 -16.59
N SER A 110 9.70 -11.44 -16.25
CA SER A 110 10.80 -12.24 -16.82
C SER A 110 10.74 -13.72 -16.42
N PHE A 111 9.98 -14.07 -15.38
CA PHE A 111 9.75 -15.45 -14.95
C PHE A 111 8.51 -16.10 -15.59
N ASN A 112 7.79 -15.39 -16.47
CA ASN A 112 6.62 -15.94 -17.15
C ASN A 112 7.01 -16.80 -18.36
N ASN A 113 6.32 -17.91 -18.60
CA ASN A 113 6.53 -18.70 -19.81
C ASN A 113 5.91 -17.97 -21.02
N PHE A 114 6.68 -17.78 -22.09
CA PHE A 114 6.25 -17.07 -23.31
C PHE A 114 5.32 -17.88 -24.22
N THR A 115 5.02 -19.14 -23.85
CA THR A 115 4.09 -20.04 -24.55
C THR A 115 2.88 -20.35 -23.65
N ASN A 116 2.13 -19.32 -23.28
CA ASN A 116 0.80 -19.47 -22.65
C ASN A 116 -0.22 -19.90 -23.70
#